data_AF-A0A373CBD8-F1
#
_entry.id   AF-A0A373CBD8-F1
#
_cell.length_a   1.000
_cell.length_b   1.000
_cell.length_c   1.000
_cell.angle_alpha   90.00
_cell.angle_beta   90.00
_cell.angle_gamma   90.00
#
_symmetry.space_group_name_H-M   'P 1'
#
loop_
_entity.id
_entity.type
_entity.pdbx_description
1 polymer ?
#
loop_
_entity_poly.entity_id
_entity_poly.type
_entity_poly.pdbx_seq_one_letter_code
_entity_poly.pdbx_strand_id
1 'polypeptide(L)'
;MDNSFSMKREFELKEGLYFVHGYYLSGWRENDIEELYRDQMILMQDSMDDIYDIDAYDINLREMRLENQIMIPEGEFVYYDGREFQTAEDNPTSIVHTELNKQLIRTIGFQNYGNQPKEVNEDISDVCSYHINVGHGNCSIIVFCENGSYNMWMVDCSAFDFTNKHNYSSNLEDCLQSIFNKFGIDRISKLMITHLHYDHINGIEHLIKRGWIDANTEVWMNTQYPWKQPTYNRILLQLSALGVKFIDPIIGNSTNNIHILYPDVSFNKKNKAPKNNINNTSVLYQICFGENSMLFTGDIETEGWENVSTCMPNLCKSTYYCISHHGSITGHIRSNCMPANCCITTLADCADSTRLQVLMGRDGAYKGVYSRKVLGDFKNIEKTEEAQKYLSLDWKTGKVRSV
;
A
#
# COMPACT_ATOMS: atom_id res chain seq x y z
N MET A 1 -20.86 -19.50 10.76
CA MET A 1 -20.27 -19.74 9.43
C MET A 1 -19.95 -18.38 8.89
N ASP A 2 -18.68 -18.02 8.95
CA ASP A 2 -18.18 -16.69 8.63
C ASP A 2 -18.25 -16.50 7.11
N ASN A 3 -19.20 -15.69 6.64
CA ASN A 3 -19.35 -15.33 5.22
C ASN A 3 -18.28 -14.30 4.76
N SER A 4 -17.19 -14.13 5.52
CA SER A 4 -16.25 -12.99 5.45
C SER A 4 -14.90 -13.31 4.79
N PHE A 5 -14.61 -14.58 4.48
CA PHE A 5 -13.35 -15.01 3.87
C PHE A 5 -13.61 -15.64 2.50
N SER A 6 -13.26 -14.96 1.40
CA SER A 6 -13.55 -15.38 0.03
C SER A 6 -12.32 -15.74 -0.81
N MET A 7 -11.12 -15.82 -0.21
CA MET A 7 -9.99 -16.42 -0.92
C MET A 7 -10.19 -17.94 -0.97
N LYS A 8 -9.94 -18.50 -2.15
CA LYS A 8 -9.98 -19.94 -2.38
C LYS A 8 -8.89 -20.62 -1.56
N ARG A 9 -9.11 -21.87 -1.18
CA ARG A 9 -8.15 -22.64 -0.39
C ARG A 9 -7.29 -23.54 -1.29
N GLU A 10 -6.26 -24.13 -0.70
CA GLU A 10 -5.34 -25.06 -1.34
C GLU A 10 -6.05 -26.24 -2.05
N PHE A 11 -7.17 -26.75 -1.52
CA PHE A 11 -7.94 -27.84 -2.14
C PHE A 11 -8.76 -27.42 -3.38
N GLU A 12 -8.86 -26.11 -3.64
CA GLU A 12 -9.54 -25.55 -4.81
C GLU A 12 -8.56 -25.17 -5.93
N LEU A 13 -7.26 -25.35 -5.71
CA LEU A 13 -6.24 -25.17 -6.73
C LEU A 13 -6.51 -26.09 -7.91
N LYS A 14 -6.29 -25.55 -9.11
CA LYS A 14 -6.38 -26.29 -10.37
C LYS A 14 -5.02 -26.26 -11.03
N GLU A 15 -4.77 -27.23 -11.90
CA GLU A 15 -3.58 -27.16 -12.74
C GLU A 15 -3.55 -25.83 -13.51
N GLY A 16 -2.44 -25.10 -13.40
CA GLY A 16 -2.38 -23.78 -14.01
C GLY A 16 -1.26 -22.88 -13.51
N LEU A 17 -1.18 -21.72 -14.14
CA LEU A 17 -0.23 -20.65 -13.83
C LEU A 17 -0.82 -19.73 -12.76
N TYR A 18 0.01 -19.36 -11.78
CA TYR A 18 -0.33 -18.48 -10.67
C TYR A 18 0.79 -17.46 -10.47
N PHE A 19 0.43 -16.27 -10.00
CA PHE A 19 1.37 -15.24 -9.57
C PHE A 19 1.51 -15.27 -8.06
N VAL A 20 2.74 -15.26 -7.54
CA VAL A 20 3.03 -15.21 -6.10
C VAL A 20 2.89 -13.77 -5.64
N HIS A 21 1.75 -13.44 -5.05
CA HIS A 21 1.42 -12.08 -4.64
C HIS A 21 2.16 -11.67 -3.38
N GLY A 22 2.17 -12.51 -2.35
CA GLY A 22 2.80 -12.16 -1.07
C GLY A 22 2.69 -13.29 -0.06
N TYR A 23 3.43 -13.14 1.05
CA TYR A 23 3.36 -14.04 2.19
C TYR A 23 2.91 -13.30 3.44
N TYR A 24 2.15 -13.96 4.29
CA TYR A 24 1.70 -13.36 5.55
C TYR A 24 1.72 -14.37 6.70
N LEU A 25 1.69 -13.82 7.92
CA LEU A 25 1.66 -14.59 9.17
C LEU A 25 0.20 -14.68 9.65
N SER A 26 -0.33 -15.91 9.73
CA SER A 26 -1.73 -16.15 10.07
C SER A 26 -2.05 -16.06 11.57
N GLY A 27 -1.02 -15.97 12.43
CA GLY A 27 -1.16 -15.61 13.85
C GLY A 27 -1.34 -16.77 14.84
N TRP A 28 -0.92 -18.00 14.50
CA TRP A 28 -1.31 -19.18 15.28
C TRP A 28 -0.38 -19.60 16.44
N ARG A 29 0.84 -19.03 16.60
CA ARG A 29 1.73 -19.36 17.74
C ARG A 29 2.59 -18.16 18.15
N GLU A 30 2.77 -17.95 19.46
CA GLU A 30 3.64 -16.90 20.02
C GLU A 30 5.09 -16.98 19.48
N ASN A 31 5.63 -18.19 19.32
CA ASN A 31 6.96 -18.39 18.72
C ASN A 31 7.04 -17.96 17.24
N ASP A 32 5.95 -18.11 16.47
CA ASP A 32 5.92 -17.70 15.06
C ASP A 32 6.00 -16.16 14.95
N ILE A 33 5.57 -15.43 15.99
CA ILE A 33 5.66 -13.96 16.06
C ILE A 33 7.09 -13.50 16.38
N GLU A 34 7.82 -14.21 17.26
CA GLU A 34 9.23 -13.92 17.53
C GLU A 34 10.12 -14.17 16.30
N GLU A 35 9.82 -15.22 15.52
CA GLU A 35 10.56 -15.56 14.30
C GLU A 35 10.02 -14.89 13.03
N LEU A 36 8.88 -14.18 13.13
CA LEU A 36 8.12 -13.62 11.99
C LEU A 36 7.92 -14.65 10.87
N TYR A 37 7.63 -15.90 11.26
CA TYR A 37 7.50 -17.02 10.35
C TYR A 37 6.20 -16.91 9.56
N ARG A 38 6.31 -16.56 8.27
CA ARG A 38 5.17 -16.43 7.35
C ARG A 38 4.75 -17.83 6.89
N ASP A 39 3.54 -18.22 7.24
CA ASP A 39 3.02 -19.59 7.08
C ASP A 39 1.92 -19.70 6.01
N GLN A 40 1.50 -18.58 5.45
CA GLN A 40 0.53 -18.50 4.36
C GLN A 40 1.12 -17.76 3.15
N MET A 41 0.70 -18.20 1.96
CA MET A 41 1.06 -17.60 0.68
C MET A 41 -0.21 -17.21 -0.07
N ILE A 42 -0.25 -15.99 -0.58
CA ILE A 42 -1.33 -15.53 -1.47
C ILE A 42 -0.90 -15.76 -2.91
N LEU A 43 -1.67 -16.57 -3.63
CA LEU A 43 -1.54 -16.72 -5.08
C LEU A 43 -2.66 -15.99 -5.80
N MET A 44 -2.35 -15.43 -6.95
CA MET A 44 -3.33 -14.72 -7.79
C MET A 44 -3.35 -15.30 -9.21
N GLN A 45 -4.55 -15.32 -9.79
CA GLN A 45 -4.77 -15.43 -11.23
C GLN A 45 -5.56 -14.20 -11.66
N ASP A 46 -4.89 -13.29 -12.35
CA ASP A 46 -5.47 -12.08 -12.93
C ASP A 46 -5.12 -11.99 -14.42
N SER A 47 -5.73 -11.01 -15.10
CA SER A 47 -5.47 -10.75 -16.51
C SER A 47 -5.26 -9.26 -16.77
N MET A 48 -4.75 -8.94 -17.95
CA MET A 48 -4.70 -7.55 -18.42
C MET A 48 -6.03 -7.09 -19.04
N ASP A 49 -7.06 -7.92 -19.15
CA ASP A 49 -8.32 -7.54 -19.80
C ASP A 49 -9.26 -6.82 -18.83
N ASP A 50 -9.44 -7.40 -17.64
CA ASP A 50 -10.16 -6.82 -16.51
C ASP A 50 -9.37 -7.07 -15.22
N ILE A 51 -8.96 -5.98 -14.56
CA ILE A 51 -8.18 -6.08 -13.31
C ILE A 51 -9.03 -6.56 -12.13
N TYR A 52 -10.36 -6.50 -12.24
CA TYR A 52 -11.27 -6.94 -11.18
C TYR A 52 -11.72 -8.40 -11.35
N ASP A 53 -11.43 -9.02 -12.50
CA ASP A 53 -11.60 -10.46 -12.70
C ASP A 53 -10.36 -11.21 -12.18
N ILE A 54 -10.28 -11.30 -10.86
CA ILE A 54 -9.17 -11.93 -10.14
C ILE A 54 -9.65 -13.08 -9.27
N ASP A 55 -8.89 -14.17 -9.31
CA ASP A 55 -8.98 -15.27 -8.36
C ASP A 55 -7.77 -15.24 -7.43
N ALA A 56 -8.03 -15.15 -6.12
CA ALA A 56 -7.01 -15.20 -5.09
C ALA A 56 -7.15 -16.48 -4.27
N TYR A 57 -6.01 -17.03 -3.87
CA TYR A 57 -5.89 -18.27 -3.12
C TYR A 57 -5.05 -18.06 -1.87
N ASP A 58 -5.57 -18.50 -0.73
CA ASP A 58 -4.88 -18.52 0.56
C ASP A 58 -4.28 -19.91 0.80
N ILE A 59 -2.97 -20.05 0.56
CA ILE A 59 -2.27 -21.32 0.57
C ILE A 59 -1.51 -21.51 1.89
N ASN A 60 -1.91 -22.53 2.63
CA ASN A 60 -1.20 -22.94 3.83
C ASN A 60 0.06 -23.73 3.46
N LEU A 61 1.24 -23.18 3.80
CA LEU A 61 2.52 -23.77 3.43
C LEU A 61 2.80 -25.11 4.14
N ARG A 62 2.22 -25.33 5.33
CA ARG A 62 2.31 -26.60 6.06
C ARG A 62 1.57 -27.71 5.36
N GLU A 63 0.32 -27.43 4.99
CA GLU A 63 -0.56 -28.39 4.31
C GLU A 63 0.00 -28.79 2.95
N MET A 64 0.62 -27.83 2.25
CA MET A 64 1.33 -28.07 0.99
C MET A 64 2.73 -28.67 1.15
N ARG A 65 3.22 -28.85 2.39
CA ARG A 65 4.57 -29.37 2.72
C ARG A 65 5.71 -28.55 2.11
N LEU A 66 5.51 -27.23 2.02
CA LEU A 66 6.46 -26.27 1.44
C LEU A 66 7.35 -25.59 2.49
N GLU A 67 7.10 -25.79 3.78
CA GLU A 67 7.80 -25.10 4.89
C GLU A 67 9.32 -25.23 4.89
N ASN A 68 9.84 -26.35 4.37
CA ASN A 68 11.29 -26.66 4.33
C ASN A 68 11.88 -26.52 2.92
N GLN A 69 11.10 -26.01 1.96
CA GLN A 69 11.57 -25.76 0.60
C GLN A 69 12.07 -24.32 0.46
N ILE A 70 12.82 -24.05 -0.60
CA ILE A 70 13.20 -22.68 -0.96
C ILE A 70 11.90 -21.91 -1.22
N MET A 71 11.63 -20.90 -0.38
CA MET A 71 10.48 -20.01 -0.55
C MET A 71 10.47 -19.45 -1.97
N ILE A 72 9.31 -19.52 -2.61
CA ILE A 72 9.14 -19.00 -3.94
C ILE A 72 9.19 -17.47 -3.84
N PRO A 73 10.02 -16.78 -4.63
CA PRO A 73 10.09 -15.33 -4.54
C PRO A 73 8.75 -14.66 -4.85
N GLU A 74 8.38 -13.67 -4.05
CA GLU A 74 7.25 -12.79 -4.35
C GLU A 74 7.48 -12.10 -5.70
N GLY A 75 6.41 -11.93 -6.45
CA GLY A 75 6.45 -11.32 -7.76
C GLY A 75 6.81 -12.26 -8.89
N GLU A 76 7.03 -13.56 -8.63
CA GLU A 76 7.30 -14.58 -9.64
C GLU A 76 6.04 -15.38 -10.03
N PHE A 77 6.11 -16.04 -11.18
CA PHE A 77 5.07 -16.96 -11.63
C PHE A 77 5.43 -18.40 -11.28
N VAL A 78 4.43 -19.16 -10.86
CA VAL A 78 4.51 -20.59 -10.58
C VAL A 78 3.46 -21.35 -11.37
N TYR A 79 3.78 -22.58 -11.72
CA TYR A 79 2.83 -23.52 -12.29
C TYR A 79 2.52 -24.59 -11.25
N TYR A 80 1.24 -24.79 -10.95
CA TYR A 80 0.78 -25.91 -10.15
C TYR A 80 0.40 -27.06 -11.10
N ASP A 81 0.99 -28.23 -10.92
CA ASP A 81 0.76 -29.41 -11.76
C ASP A 81 -0.31 -30.37 -11.20
N GLY A 82 -1.06 -29.92 -10.19
CA GLY A 82 -2.01 -30.75 -9.45
C GLY A 82 -1.39 -31.47 -8.25
N ARG A 83 -0.07 -31.35 -8.03
CA ARG A 83 0.64 -31.94 -6.90
C ARG A 83 1.61 -30.96 -6.25
N GLU A 84 2.45 -30.31 -7.04
CA GLU A 84 3.51 -29.40 -6.57
C GLU A 84 3.58 -28.12 -7.39
N PHE A 85 4.27 -27.12 -6.84
CA PHE A 85 4.58 -25.88 -7.55
C PHE A 85 5.95 -25.97 -8.20
N GLN A 86 6.03 -25.52 -9.44
CA GLN A 86 7.26 -25.35 -10.19
C GLN A 86 7.41 -23.89 -10.61
N THR A 87 8.63 -23.38 -10.66
CA THR A 87 8.89 -22.05 -11.23
C THR A 87 8.40 -22.03 -12.68
N ALA A 88 7.67 -20.99 -13.07
CA ALA A 88 7.08 -20.87 -14.40
C ALA A 88 7.55 -19.63 -15.15
N GLU A 89 8.80 -19.24 -14.93
CA GLU A 89 9.42 -18.05 -15.54
C GLU A 89 9.71 -18.21 -17.04
N ASP A 90 9.82 -19.44 -17.50
CA ASP A 90 9.96 -19.83 -18.91
C ASP A 90 8.62 -20.10 -19.61
N ASN A 91 7.50 -20.07 -18.87
CA ASN A 91 6.17 -20.18 -19.45
C ASN A 91 5.92 -19.00 -20.42
N PRO A 92 5.36 -19.23 -21.63
CA PRO A 92 5.11 -18.16 -22.60
C PRO A 92 4.33 -16.96 -22.06
N THR A 93 3.31 -17.19 -21.22
CA THR A 93 2.50 -16.13 -20.59
C THR A 93 3.34 -15.32 -19.60
N SER A 94 4.11 -16.00 -18.75
CA SER A 94 5.02 -15.34 -17.79
C SER A 94 6.08 -14.50 -18.51
N ILE A 95 6.64 -15.00 -19.62
CA ILE A 95 7.61 -14.27 -20.45
C ILE A 95 6.97 -13.00 -21.00
N VAL A 96 5.74 -13.05 -21.52
CA VAL A 96 5.04 -11.87 -22.05
C VAL A 96 4.90 -10.79 -20.98
N HIS A 97 4.42 -11.13 -19.78
CA HIS A 97 4.27 -10.16 -18.69
C HIS A 97 5.62 -9.64 -18.18
N THR A 98 6.62 -10.50 -18.11
CA THR A 98 7.99 -10.14 -17.70
C THR A 98 8.63 -9.16 -18.68
N GLU A 99 8.54 -9.43 -19.98
CA GLU A 99 9.15 -8.58 -21.00
C GLU A 99 8.39 -7.26 -21.15
N LEU A 100 7.06 -7.28 -21.08
CA LEU A 100 6.27 -6.05 -21.04
C LEU A 100 6.69 -5.16 -19.86
N ASN A 101 6.79 -5.75 -18.66
CA ASN A 101 7.22 -5.03 -17.47
C ASN A 101 8.60 -4.39 -17.67
N LYS A 102 9.59 -5.18 -18.13
CA LYS A 102 10.94 -4.67 -18.42
C LYS A 102 10.92 -3.51 -19.41
N GLN A 103 10.09 -3.56 -20.45
CA GLN A 103 9.97 -2.48 -21.43
C GLN A 103 9.33 -1.22 -20.83
N LEU A 104 8.27 -1.37 -20.03
CA LEU A 104 7.62 -0.25 -19.33
C LEU A 104 8.59 0.43 -18.37
N ILE A 105 9.28 -0.33 -17.50
CA ILE A 105 10.26 0.19 -16.55
C ILE A 105 11.36 0.99 -17.26
N ARG A 106 11.90 0.47 -18.36
CA ARG A 106 12.95 1.15 -19.16
C ARG A 106 12.42 2.42 -19.81
N THR A 107 11.25 2.35 -20.42
CA THR A 107 10.65 3.48 -21.15
C THR A 107 10.30 4.61 -20.20
N ILE A 108 9.62 4.30 -19.09
CA ILE A 108 9.25 5.26 -18.06
C ILE A 108 10.49 5.85 -17.41
N GLY A 109 11.46 5.00 -17.05
CA GLY A 109 12.73 5.45 -16.46
C GLY A 109 13.49 6.42 -17.36
N PHE A 110 13.50 6.18 -18.69
CA PHE A 110 14.12 7.10 -19.65
C PHE A 110 13.33 8.40 -19.82
N GLN A 111 12.00 8.31 -20.01
CA GLN A 111 11.13 9.47 -20.25
C GLN A 111 11.05 10.41 -19.05
N ASN A 112 11.20 9.87 -17.84
CA ASN A 112 11.07 10.62 -16.59
C ASN A 112 12.42 10.82 -15.88
N TYR A 113 13.53 10.56 -16.57
CA TYR A 113 14.86 10.74 -16.01
C TYR A 113 15.07 12.20 -15.60
N GLY A 114 15.39 12.41 -14.32
CA GLY A 114 15.64 13.74 -13.78
C GLY A 114 14.39 14.56 -13.45
N ASN A 115 13.18 13.99 -13.59
CA ASN A 115 11.96 14.64 -13.09
C ASN A 115 12.13 15.00 -11.61
N GLN A 116 11.91 16.27 -11.30
CA GLN A 116 11.94 16.78 -9.93
C GLN A 116 10.50 16.98 -9.42
N PRO A 117 10.23 16.76 -8.13
CA PRO A 117 8.95 17.12 -7.52
C PRO A 117 8.54 18.57 -7.81
N LYS A 118 7.24 18.83 -8.06
CA LYS A 118 6.72 20.19 -7.93
C LYS A 118 6.54 20.53 -6.45
N GLU A 119 7.16 21.62 -6.02
CA GLU A 119 6.94 22.18 -4.68
C GLU A 119 5.54 22.83 -4.56
N VAL A 120 5.11 22.99 -3.32
CA VAL A 120 3.87 23.68 -2.93
C VAL A 120 4.27 24.93 -2.16
N ASN A 121 3.45 25.98 -2.25
CA ASN A 121 3.68 27.22 -1.52
C ASN A 121 3.39 27.07 -0.02
N GLU A 122 3.89 28.02 0.77
CA GLU A 122 3.78 27.97 2.23
C GLU A 122 2.41 28.41 2.79
N ASP A 123 1.59 29.14 2.03
CA ASP A 123 0.27 29.62 2.48
C ASP A 123 -0.80 28.53 2.31
N ILE A 124 -0.81 27.60 3.26
CA ILE A 124 -1.72 26.45 3.31
C ILE A 124 -2.77 26.61 4.41
N SER A 125 -4.03 26.35 4.08
CA SER A 125 -5.15 26.36 5.01
C SER A 125 -6.19 25.28 4.69
N ASP A 126 -7.19 25.13 5.55
CA ASP A 126 -8.35 24.23 5.39
C ASP A 126 -7.99 22.79 5.00
N VAL A 127 -7.03 22.20 5.72
CA VAL A 127 -6.54 20.85 5.46
C VAL A 127 -7.49 19.81 6.04
N CYS A 128 -8.01 18.95 5.18
CA CYS A 128 -8.83 17.79 5.52
C CYS A 128 -8.24 16.53 4.88
N SER A 129 -8.34 15.39 5.56
CA SER A 129 -8.12 14.08 4.93
C SER A 129 -9.39 13.23 4.95
N TYR A 130 -9.50 12.33 3.99
CA TYR A 130 -10.59 11.39 3.80
C TYR A 130 -9.98 10.00 3.66
N HIS A 131 -10.45 9.04 4.43
CA HIS A 131 -9.95 7.66 4.45
C HIS A 131 -11.11 6.74 4.10
N ILE A 132 -11.06 6.15 2.91
CA ILE A 132 -12.21 5.48 2.29
C ILE A 132 -12.30 4.04 2.81
N ASN A 133 -13.51 3.58 3.15
CA ASN A 133 -13.78 2.18 3.40
C ASN A 133 -13.77 1.43 2.06
N VAL A 134 -12.68 0.71 1.81
CA VAL A 134 -12.43 -0.06 0.59
C VAL A 134 -12.38 -1.56 0.84
N GLY A 135 -12.87 -2.02 2.01
CA GLY A 135 -12.61 -3.37 2.48
C GLY A 135 -11.13 -3.51 2.82
N HIS A 136 -10.45 -4.47 2.20
CA HIS A 136 -8.99 -4.61 2.27
C HIS A 136 -8.26 -3.68 1.29
N GLY A 137 -7.22 -3.01 1.79
CA GLY A 137 -6.37 -2.08 1.04
C GLY A 137 -6.37 -0.67 1.61
N ASN A 138 -5.60 0.21 0.96
CA ASN A 138 -5.45 1.61 1.34
C ASN A 138 -6.07 2.55 0.30
N CYS A 139 -6.74 3.60 0.77
CA CYS A 139 -7.29 4.64 -0.09
C CYS A 139 -7.52 5.91 0.74
N SER A 140 -6.64 6.90 0.57
CA SER A 140 -6.70 8.17 1.31
C SER A 140 -6.59 9.37 0.40
N ILE A 141 -7.40 10.40 0.66
CA ILE A 141 -7.40 11.67 -0.06
C ILE A 141 -7.10 12.80 0.92
N ILE A 142 -6.27 13.75 0.52
CA ILE A 142 -5.94 14.96 1.28
C ILE A 142 -6.37 16.16 0.44
N VAL A 143 -7.17 17.03 1.02
CA VAL A 143 -7.66 18.27 0.40
C VAL A 143 -7.20 19.45 1.23
N PHE A 144 -6.66 20.46 0.57
CA PHE A 144 -6.18 21.67 1.24
C PHE A 144 -6.30 22.88 0.31
N CYS A 145 -6.36 24.07 0.89
CA CYS A 145 -6.36 25.33 0.17
C CYS A 145 -4.93 25.90 0.14
N GLU A 146 -4.43 26.20 -1.05
CA GLU A 146 -3.15 26.85 -1.31
C GLU A 146 -3.41 28.16 -2.07
N ASN A 147 -2.98 29.29 -1.51
CA ASN A 147 -3.17 30.62 -2.14
C ASN A 147 -4.62 30.87 -2.62
N GLY A 148 -5.61 30.39 -1.87
CA GLY A 148 -7.03 30.55 -2.21
C GLY A 148 -7.60 29.54 -3.22
N SER A 149 -6.81 28.59 -3.71
CA SER A 149 -7.24 27.50 -4.60
C SER A 149 -7.11 26.15 -3.92
N TYR A 150 -8.11 25.29 -4.04
CA TYR A 150 -8.05 23.95 -3.46
C TYR A 150 -7.25 22.98 -4.34
N ASN A 151 -6.53 22.09 -3.68
CA ASN A 151 -5.78 20.98 -4.28
C ASN A 151 -6.24 19.65 -3.68
N MET A 152 -6.10 18.57 -4.44
CA MET A 152 -6.40 17.20 -4.00
C MET A 152 -5.20 16.29 -4.24
N TRP A 153 -4.70 15.68 -3.17
CA TRP A 153 -3.67 14.65 -3.21
C TRP A 153 -4.27 13.31 -2.79
N MET A 154 -3.69 12.23 -3.28
CA MET A 154 -4.11 10.87 -2.95
C MET A 154 -2.92 10.03 -2.52
N VAL A 155 -3.10 9.22 -1.48
CA VAL A 155 -2.12 8.21 -1.03
C VAL A 155 -2.77 6.84 -1.14
N ASP A 156 -2.21 6.01 -2.02
CA ASP A 156 -2.76 4.73 -2.48
C ASP A 156 -4.19 4.82 -3.03
N CYS A 157 -4.60 3.82 -3.80
CA CYS A 157 -5.96 3.72 -4.31
C CYS A 157 -6.38 2.27 -4.52
N SER A 158 -7.07 1.71 -3.54
CA SER A 158 -7.93 0.54 -3.71
C SER A 158 -9.36 0.95 -4.07
N ALA A 159 -10.03 0.10 -4.83
CA ALA A 159 -11.47 0.15 -5.09
C ALA A 159 -12.11 -1.26 -5.11
N PHE A 160 -11.32 -2.32 -4.99
CA PHE A 160 -11.77 -3.70 -5.02
C PHE A 160 -11.03 -4.53 -3.98
N ASP A 161 -11.80 -5.18 -3.11
CA ASP A 161 -11.29 -6.10 -2.11
C ASP A 161 -11.30 -7.52 -2.70
N PHE A 162 -10.12 -8.03 -3.04
CA PHE A 162 -9.97 -9.37 -3.60
C PHE A 162 -10.22 -10.49 -2.58
N THR A 163 -10.19 -10.17 -1.28
CA THR A 163 -10.34 -11.15 -0.19
C THR A 163 -11.79 -11.49 0.13
N ASN A 164 -12.73 -10.61 -0.26
CA ASN A 164 -14.18 -10.88 -0.23
C ASN A 164 -14.86 -10.75 -1.62
N LYS A 165 -14.09 -10.45 -2.68
CA LYS A 165 -14.54 -10.12 -4.04
C LYS A 165 -15.59 -9.00 -4.10
N HIS A 166 -15.47 -8.01 -3.23
CA HIS A 166 -16.39 -6.87 -3.18
C HIS A 166 -15.81 -5.64 -3.88
N ASN A 167 -16.65 -4.96 -4.65
CA ASN A 167 -16.30 -3.71 -5.32
C ASN A 167 -16.74 -2.52 -4.46
N TYR A 168 -15.78 -1.73 -3.99
CA TYR A 168 -15.97 -0.55 -3.15
C TYR A 168 -15.85 0.77 -3.93
N SER A 169 -15.80 0.74 -5.28
CA SER A 169 -15.68 1.94 -6.09
C SER A 169 -16.78 2.97 -5.84
N SER A 170 -17.99 2.56 -5.44
CA SER A 170 -19.06 3.49 -5.06
C SER A 170 -18.70 4.34 -3.84
N ASN A 171 -17.96 3.79 -2.86
CA ASN A 171 -17.54 4.55 -1.68
C ASN A 171 -16.51 5.63 -2.07
N LEU A 172 -15.60 5.30 -2.99
CA LEU A 172 -14.64 6.24 -3.56
C LEU A 172 -15.36 7.33 -4.37
N GLU A 173 -16.30 6.95 -5.25
CA GLU A 173 -17.10 7.90 -6.05
C GLU A 173 -17.89 8.87 -5.17
N ASP A 174 -18.55 8.37 -4.12
CA ASP A 174 -19.31 9.19 -3.16
C ASP A 174 -18.42 10.18 -2.39
N CYS A 175 -17.20 9.75 -2.01
CA CYS A 175 -16.22 10.60 -1.36
C CYS A 175 -15.75 11.72 -2.30
N LEU A 176 -15.33 11.36 -3.52
CA LEU A 176 -14.87 12.30 -4.55
C LEU A 176 -15.97 13.29 -4.94
N GLN A 177 -17.21 12.83 -5.08
CA GLN A 177 -18.36 13.71 -5.37
C GLN A 177 -18.63 14.68 -4.21
N SER A 178 -18.49 14.22 -2.97
CA SER A 178 -18.65 15.09 -1.78
C SER A 178 -17.56 16.15 -1.71
N ILE A 179 -16.32 15.79 -2.05
CA ILE A 179 -15.19 16.71 -2.17
C ILE A 179 -15.43 17.74 -3.28
N PHE A 180 -15.83 17.30 -4.48
CA PHE A 180 -16.18 18.19 -5.59
C PHE A 180 -17.28 19.18 -5.21
N ASN A 181 -18.37 18.69 -4.62
CA ASN A 181 -19.50 19.53 -4.20
C ASN A 181 -19.10 20.58 -3.14
N LYS A 182 -18.13 20.26 -2.28
CA LYS A 182 -17.69 21.13 -1.19
C LYS A 182 -16.63 22.14 -1.62
N PHE A 183 -15.67 21.73 -2.45
CA PHE A 183 -14.46 22.51 -2.74
C PHE A 183 -14.30 22.89 -4.22
N GLY A 184 -15.12 22.34 -5.12
CA GLY A 184 -15.09 22.63 -6.55
C GLY A 184 -13.88 22.05 -7.31
N ILE A 185 -13.16 21.10 -6.70
CA ILE A 185 -11.99 20.43 -7.30
C ILE A 185 -12.37 19.07 -7.86
N ASP A 186 -11.88 18.77 -9.05
CA ASP A 186 -12.25 17.58 -9.82
C ASP A 186 -11.03 16.78 -10.33
N ARG A 187 -9.81 17.14 -9.88
CA ARG A 187 -8.56 16.48 -10.29
C ARG A 187 -7.66 16.19 -9.11
N ILE A 188 -7.03 15.02 -9.16
CA ILE A 188 -5.95 14.63 -8.26
C ILE A 188 -4.64 15.17 -8.85
N SER A 189 -4.02 16.13 -8.16
CA SER A 189 -2.77 16.75 -8.63
C SER A 189 -1.55 15.89 -8.31
N LYS A 190 -1.59 15.12 -7.21
CA LYS A 190 -0.53 14.19 -6.81
C LYS A 190 -1.12 12.85 -6.38
N LEU A 191 -0.68 11.77 -6.99
CA LEU A 191 -0.99 10.39 -6.59
C LEU A 191 0.30 9.77 -6.04
N MET A 192 0.30 9.43 -4.75
CA MET A 192 1.44 8.84 -4.05
C MET A 192 1.15 7.38 -3.76
N ILE A 193 2.00 6.49 -4.27
CA ILE A 193 1.86 5.06 -4.10
C ILE A 193 2.94 4.58 -3.13
N THR A 194 2.51 3.88 -2.08
CA THR A 194 3.40 3.33 -1.06
C THR A 194 4.17 2.14 -1.63
N HIS A 195 3.47 1.16 -2.20
CA HIS A 195 4.06 0.00 -2.88
C HIS A 195 3.08 -0.60 -3.91
N LEU A 196 3.51 -1.65 -4.61
CA LEU A 196 2.85 -2.13 -5.84
C LEU A 196 1.89 -3.31 -5.63
N HIS A 197 1.51 -3.62 -4.38
CA HIS A 197 0.47 -4.61 -4.15
C HIS A 197 -0.88 -4.17 -4.71
N TYR A 198 -1.67 -5.16 -5.12
CA TYR A 198 -2.94 -4.99 -5.80
C TYR A 198 -3.92 -4.12 -5.01
N ASP A 199 -4.05 -4.33 -3.71
CA ASP A 199 -4.90 -3.58 -2.78
C ASP A 199 -4.40 -2.16 -2.45
N HIS A 200 -3.32 -1.72 -3.08
CA HIS A 200 -2.84 -0.33 -3.04
C HIS A 200 -3.00 0.40 -4.38
N ILE A 201 -3.23 -0.32 -5.48
CA ILE A 201 -3.21 0.26 -6.83
C ILE A 201 -4.45 -0.05 -7.68
N ASN A 202 -5.30 -1.02 -7.31
CA ASN A 202 -6.39 -1.50 -8.18
C ASN A 202 -7.51 -0.46 -8.46
N GLY A 203 -7.56 0.64 -7.72
CA GLY A 203 -8.48 1.75 -7.96
C GLY A 203 -7.97 2.79 -8.98
N ILE A 204 -6.68 2.74 -9.36
CA ILE A 204 -6.09 3.73 -10.27
C ILE A 204 -6.77 3.69 -11.65
N GLU A 205 -7.06 2.50 -12.18
CA GLU A 205 -7.78 2.36 -13.45
C GLU A 205 -9.16 3.03 -13.39
N HIS A 206 -9.85 2.91 -12.26
CA HIS A 206 -11.13 3.57 -12.05
C HIS A 206 -10.98 5.10 -12.10
N LEU A 207 -9.97 5.66 -11.43
CA LEU A 207 -9.71 7.11 -11.46
C LEU A 207 -9.39 7.63 -12.85
N ILE A 208 -8.60 6.88 -13.65
CA ILE A 208 -8.30 7.22 -15.05
C ILE A 208 -9.58 7.20 -15.89
N LYS A 209 -10.38 6.14 -15.80
CA LYS A 209 -11.65 6.00 -16.56
C LYS A 209 -12.66 7.11 -16.23
N ARG A 210 -12.68 7.56 -14.98
CA ARG A 210 -13.56 8.64 -14.51
C ARG A 210 -12.98 10.05 -14.72
N GLY A 211 -11.73 10.18 -15.16
CA GLY A 211 -11.10 11.46 -15.47
C GLY A 211 -10.61 12.24 -14.24
N TRP A 212 -10.40 11.58 -13.10
CA TRP A 212 -9.83 12.21 -11.90
C TRP A 212 -8.31 12.39 -11.97
N ILE A 213 -7.64 11.62 -12.85
CA ILE A 213 -6.20 11.70 -13.14
C ILE A 213 -6.05 12.11 -14.61
N ASP A 214 -5.10 12.99 -14.89
CA ASP A 214 -4.73 13.40 -16.24
C ASP A 214 -3.21 13.60 -16.38
N ALA A 215 -2.74 14.09 -17.53
CA ALA A 215 -1.33 14.30 -17.81
C ALA A 215 -0.63 15.30 -16.86
N ASN A 216 -1.39 16.12 -16.13
CA ASN A 216 -0.84 17.08 -15.16
C ASN A 216 -0.64 16.46 -13.77
N THR A 217 -1.21 15.27 -13.51
CA THR A 217 -1.02 14.55 -12.25
C THR A 217 0.44 14.11 -12.11
N GLU A 218 1.04 14.41 -10.95
CA GLU A 218 2.32 13.82 -10.56
C GLU A 218 2.08 12.48 -9.87
N VAL A 219 2.70 11.42 -10.36
CA VAL A 219 2.60 10.08 -9.78
C VAL A 219 3.90 9.71 -9.10
N TRP A 220 3.88 9.63 -7.78
CA TRP A 220 5.00 9.25 -6.95
C TRP A 220 4.94 7.74 -6.75
N MET A 221 5.80 7.01 -7.46
CA MET A 221 5.74 5.54 -7.52
C MET A 221 7.14 5.00 -7.83
N ASN A 222 7.56 3.97 -7.13
CA ASN A 222 8.78 3.23 -7.49
C ASN A 222 8.54 2.39 -8.75
N THR A 223 8.67 3.03 -9.90
CA THR A 223 8.50 2.39 -11.22
C THR A 223 9.66 1.48 -11.61
N GLN A 224 10.74 1.40 -10.81
CA GLN A 224 11.90 0.56 -11.09
C GLN A 224 11.84 -0.82 -10.41
N TYR A 225 10.88 -1.03 -9.51
CA TYR A 225 10.67 -2.32 -8.86
C TYR A 225 10.14 -3.35 -9.87
N PRO A 226 10.79 -4.52 -10.02
CA PRO A 226 10.44 -5.51 -11.05
C PRO A 226 9.20 -6.33 -10.67
N TRP A 227 8.04 -5.68 -10.59
CA TRP A 227 6.75 -6.32 -10.32
C TRP A 227 6.04 -6.61 -11.64
N LYS A 228 5.88 -7.88 -12.01
CA LYS A 228 5.37 -8.27 -13.34
C LYS A 228 3.93 -8.78 -13.32
N GLN A 229 3.18 -8.46 -12.26
CA GLN A 229 1.77 -8.78 -12.17
C GLN A 229 1.01 -8.16 -13.38
N PRO A 230 0.11 -8.91 -14.04
CA PRO A 230 -0.73 -8.42 -15.13
C PRO A 230 -1.45 -7.10 -14.81
N THR A 231 -2.10 -7.01 -13.64
CA THR A 231 -2.78 -5.79 -13.17
C THR A 231 -1.84 -4.58 -13.11
N TYR A 232 -0.65 -4.75 -12.50
CA TYR A 232 0.33 -3.67 -12.41
C TYR A 232 0.81 -3.21 -13.78
N ASN A 233 1.14 -4.15 -14.69
CA ASN A 233 1.55 -3.82 -16.05
C ASN A 233 0.48 -3.00 -16.79
N ARG A 234 -0.80 -3.32 -16.60
CA ARG A 234 -1.92 -2.59 -17.20
C ARG A 234 -2.04 -1.17 -16.62
N ILE A 235 -1.98 -1.01 -15.30
CA ILE A 235 -2.02 0.30 -14.64
C ILE A 235 -0.84 1.16 -15.10
N LEU A 236 0.37 0.60 -15.12
CA LEU A 236 1.57 1.30 -15.53
C LEU A 236 1.51 1.74 -17.00
N LEU A 237 0.96 0.88 -17.88
CA LEU A 237 0.70 1.21 -19.28
C LEU A 237 -0.32 2.35 -19.43
N GLN A 238 -1.42 2.33 -18.67
CA GLN A 238 -2.44 3.38 -18.71
C GLN A 238 -1.90 4.73 -18.23
N LEU A 239 -1.16 4.74 -17.12
CA LEU A 239 -0.50 5.95 -16.59
C LEU A 239 0.53 6.50 -17.58
N SER A 240 1.35 5.63 -18.18
CA SER A 240 2.32 6.01 -19.20
C SER A 240 1.64 6.59 -20.46
N ALA A 241 0.55 5.97 -20.91
CA ALA A 241 -0.22 6.44 -22.07
C ALA A 241 -0.90 7.80 -21.82
N LEU A 242 -1.31 8.05 -20.58
CA LEU A 242 -1.88 9.33 -20.14
C LEU A 242 -0.82 10.45 -20.10
N GLY A 243 0.47 10.11 -20.09
CA GLY A 243 1.58 11.06 -20.06
C GLY A 243 1.79 11.71 -18.70
N VAL A 244 1.42 11.02 -17.60
CA VAL A 244 1.65 11.51 -16.24
C VAL A 244 3.14 11.71 -15.97
N LYS A 245 3.45 12.62 -15.05
CA LYS A 245 4.82 12.84 -14.60
C LYS A 245 5.15 11.88 -13.46
N PHE A 246 6.03 10.90 -13.69
CA PHE A 246 6.49 10.03 -12.62
C PHE A 246 7.59 10.71 -11.78
N ILE A 247 7.47 10.59 -10.47
CA ILE A 247 8.46 10.98 -9.46
C ILE A 247 8.90 9.73 -8.72
N ASP A 248 10.21 9.55 -8.56
CA ASP A 248 10.75 8.45 -7.77
C ASP A 248 10.68 8.78 -6.27
N PRO A 249 9.95 8.02 -5.46
CA PRO A 249 9.69 8.39 -4.08
C PRO A 249 10.80 7.93 -3.13
N ILE A 250 11.95 8.60 -3.22
CA ILE A 250 13.11 8.42 -2.34
C ILE A 250 13.34 9.65 -1.46
N ILE A 251 14.04 9.51 -0.33
CA ILE A 251 14.35 10.60 0.60
C ILE A 251 14.87 11.86 -0.13
N GLY A 252 15.75 11.67 -1.13
CA GLY A 252 16.34 12.76 -1.92
C GLY A 252 15.34 13.59 -2.73
N ASN A 253 14.12 13.09 -2.96
CA ASN A 253 13.02 13.78 -3.64
C ASN A 253 11.96 14.31 -2.66
N SER A 254 12.29 14.43 -1.36
CA SER A 254 11.42 15.11 -0.41
C SER A 254 11.21 16.59 -0.80
N THR A 255 10.07 17.14 -0.42
CA THR A 255 9.72 18.56 -0.54
C THR A 255 9.32 19.11 0.83
N ASN A 256 9.11 20.41 0.96
CA ASN A 256 8.69 21.04 2.23
C ASN A 256 7.37 20.45 2.81
N ASN A 257 6.48 19.93 1.96
CA ASN A 257 5.18 19.40 2.38
C ASN A 257 5.06 17.88 2.24
N ILE A 258 6.01 17.23 1.57
CA ILE A 258 6.07 15.78 1.39
C ILE A 258 7.46 15.33 1.81
N HIS A 259 7.62 14.94 3.07
CA HIS A 259 8.85 14.31 3.52
C HIS A 259 8.76 12.81 3.23
N ILE A 260 9.68 12.31 2.42
CA ILE A 260 9.87 10.86 2.27
C ILE A 260 10.85 10.44 3.36
N LEU A 261 10.41 9.55 4.24
CA LEU A 261 11.22 9.08 5.36
C LEU A 261 11.96 7.77 5.03
N TYR A 262 11.49 7.04 4.03
CA TYR A 262 12.08 5.80 3.51
C TYR A 262 11.45 5.50 2.14
N PRO A 263 12.20 4.94 1.17
CA PRO A 263 13.60 4.54 1.23
C PRO A 263 14.61 5.65 0.84
N ASP A 264 15.90 5.45 1.15
CA ASP A 264 17.00 6.33 0.71
C ASP A 264 17.25 6.24 -0.81
N VAL A 265 17.10 5.04 -1.35
CA VAL A 265 17.36 4.69 -2.75
C VAL A 265 16.25 3.76 -3.23
N SER A 266 15.81 3.93 -4.47
CA SER A 266 14.71 3.13 -5.01
C SER A 266 15.09 1.66 -5.15
N PHE A 267 14.11 0.80 -4.89
CA PHE A 267 14.28 -0.64 -5.04
C PHE A 267 14.14 -1.05 -6.50
N ASN A 268 15.03 -1.94 -6.93
CA ASN A 268 15.07 -2.48 -8.29
C ASN A 268 15.73 -3.87 -8.27
N LYS A 269 16.01 -4.45 -9.44
CA LYS A 269 16.65 -5.78 -9.53
C LYS A 269 17.98 -5.90 -8.79
N LYS A 270 18.76 -4.81 -8.67
CA LYS A 270 20.08 -4.78 -8.00
C LYS A 270 19.97 -4.36 -6.55
N ASN A 271 19.17 -3.34 -6.26
CA ASN A 271 18.90 -2.87 -4.91
C ASN A 271 17.57 -3.47 -4.45
N LYS A 272 17.62 -4.66 -3.85
CA LYS A 272 16.41 -5.38 -3.45
C LYS A 272 15.88 -4.86 -2.12
N ALA A 273 14.58 -5.00 -1.90
CA ALA A 273 13.96 -4.69 -0.62
C ALA A 273 14.47 -5.61 0.51
N PRO A 274 14.40 -5.18 1.78
CA PRO A 274 14.68 -6.04 2.92
C PRO A 274 13.93 -7.38 2.83
N LYS A 275 14.69 -8.47 2.97
CA LYS A 275 14.22 -9.87 2.80
C LYS A 275 13.62 -10.20 1.43
N ASN A 276 13.78 -9.35 0.42
CA ASN A 276 13.11 -9.45 -0.88
C ASN A 276 11.58 -9.45 -0.79
N ASN A 277 11.04 -8.81 0.25
CA ASN A 277 9.60 -8.71 0.48
C ASN A 277 9.11 -7.36 -0.07
N ILE A 278 8.07 -7.40 -0.90
CA ILE A 278 7.51 -6.19 -1.53
C ILE A 278 6.89 -5.23 -0.52
N ASN A 279 6.32 -5.70 0.59
CA ASN A 279 5.80 -4.83 1.65
C ASN A 279 6.88 -3.87 2.16
N ASN A 280 8.13 -4.36 2.25
CA ASN A 280 9.28 -3.56 2.68
C ASN A 280 9.81 -2.59 1.59
N THR A 281 9.14 -2.53 0.43
CA THR A 281 9.33 -1.45 -0.55
C THR A 281 8.46 -0.22 -0.24
N SER A 282 7.51 -0.34 0.70
CA SER A 282 6.58 0.72 1.07
C SER A 282 7.31 2.03 1.37
N VAL A 283 6.91 3.08 0.68
CA VAL A 283 7.38 4.43 0.93
C VAL A 283 6.69 5.02 2.15
N LEU A 284 7.47 5.62 3.05
CA LEU A 284 6.94 6.38 4.17
C LEU A 284 6.75 7.84 3.77
N TYR A 285 5.52 8.22 3.45
CA TYR A 285 5.16 9.61 3.16
C TYR A 285 4.69 10.30 4.44
N GLN A 286 5.45 11.30 4.91
CA GLN A 286 4.97 12.25 5.90
C GLN A 286 4.52 13.53 5.19
N ILE A 287 3.22 13.77 5.19
CA ILE A 287 2.61 14.96 4.61
C ILE A 287 2.51 16.05 5.69
N CYS A 288 3.10 17.22 5.43
CA CYS A 288 3.31 18.29 6.42
C CYS A 288 2.59 19.58 5.99
N PHE A 289 1.66 20.05 6.81
CA PHE A 289 0.95 21.32 6.60
C PHE A 289 0.79 22.09 7.91
N GLY A 290 1.52 23.20 8.03
CA GLY A 290 1.59 23.99 9.26
C GLY A 290 2.15 23.17 10.42
N GLU A 291 1.46 23.17 11.56
CA GLU A 291 1.85 22.40 12.75
C GLU A 291 1.40 20.93 12.68
N ASN A 292 0.59 20.56 11.69
CA ASN A 292 0.03 19.22 11.57
C ASN A 292 0.75 18.41 10.50
N SER A 293 0.90 17.12 10.77
CA SER A 293 1.42 16.17 9.78
C SER A 293 0.76 14.80 9.90
N MET A 294 0.73 14.06 8.79
CA MET A 294 0.22 12.70 8.72
C MET A 294 1.25 11.78 8.07
N LEU A 295 1.59 10.68 8.76
CA LEU A 295 2.52 9.67 8.28
C LEU A 295 1.76 8.47 7.70
N PHE A 296 1.93 8.24 6.40
CA PHE A 296 1.49 7.06 5.67
C PHE A 296 2.66 6.09 5.52
N THR A 297 2.44 4.83 5.88
CA THR A 297 3.51 3.83 5.95
C THR A 297 3.33 2.66 4.99
N GLY A 298 2.19 2.60 4.29
CA GLY A 298 1.85 1.45 3.46
C GLY A 298 1.85 0.19 4.32
N ASP A 299 2.52 -0.84 3.81
CA ASP A 299 2.55 -2.16 4.44
C ASP A 299 3.93 -2.52 4.99
N ILE A 300 4.80 -1.53 5.20
CA ILE A 300 6.15 -1.78 5.71
C ILE A 300 6.11 -2.70 6.95
N GLU A 301 6.88 -3.77 6.89
CA GLU A 301 6.96 -4.78 7.95
C GLU A 301 8.22 -4.56 8.80
N THR A 302 8.38 -5.37 9.84
CA THR A 302 9.49 -5.27 10.80
C THR A 302 10.83 -5.16 10.10
N GLU A 303 11.12 -6.00 9.11
CA GLU A 303 12.42 -5.95 8.42
C GLU A 303 12.62 -4.67 7.61
N GLY A 304 11.55 -4.04 7.14
CA GLY A 304 11.58 -2.70 6.55
C GLY A 304 11.79 -1.62 7.61
N TRP A 305 11.03 -1.64 8.70
CA TRP A 305 11.13 -0.68 9.80
C TRP A 305 12.50 -0.62 10.45
N GLU A 306 13.19 -1.77 10.54
CA GLU A 306 14.56 -1.86 11.05
C GLU A 306 15.58 -1.12 10.16
N ASN A 307 15.22 -0.81 8.91
CA ASN A 307 16.02 0.00 8.00
C ASN A 307 15.60 1.49 8.00
N VAL A 308 14.53 1.87 8.70
CA VAL A 308 14.09 3.27 8.79
C VAL A 308 14.81 3.99 9.93
N SER A 309 15.74 4.87 9.61
CA SER A 309 16.51 5.66 10.60
C SER A 309 16.01 7.10 10.79
N THR A 310 15.29 7.64 9.80
CA THR A 310 14.90 9.06 9.70
C THR A 310 13.85 9.49 10.71
N CYS A 311 13.02 8.55 11.19
CA CYS A 311 11.85 8.85 12.03
C CYS A 311 11.99 8.41 13.48
N MET A 312 13.19 8.02 13.91
CA MET A 312 13.43 7.55 15.28
C MET A 312 13.54 8.70 16.30
N PRO A 313 13.15 8.48 17.57
CA PRO A 313 12.30 7.40 18.05
C PRO A 313 10.80 7.71 17.84
N ASN A 314 10.41 8.95 17.53
CA ASN A 314 9.04 9.44 17.70
C ASN A 314 8.22 9.60 16.40
N LEU A 315 8.42 8.74 15.39
CA LEU A 315 7.76 8.83 14.07
C LEU A 315 7.78 10.25 13.46
N CYS A 316 8.94 10.93 13.52
CA CYS A 316 9.09 12.34 13.10
C CYS A 316 8.08 13.33 13.72
N LYS A 317 7.59 13.04 14.94
CA LYS A 317 6.58 13.84 15.65
C LYS A 317 5.28 14.04 14.84
N SER A 318 4.89 13.01 14.09
CA SER A 318 3.68 13.08 13.27
C SER A 318 2.44 13.28 14.12
N THR A 319 1.54 14.18 13.71
CA THR A 319 0.28 14.42 14.43
C THR A 319 -0.68 13.26 14.24
N TYR A 320 -0.73 12.71 13.04
CA TYR A 320 -1.58 11.61 12.65
C TYR A 320 -0.73 10.46 12.09
N TYR A 321 -1.13 9.23 12.36
CA TYR A 321 -0.39 8.05 11.94
C TYR A 321 -1.33 7.02 11.28
N CYS A 322 -1.02 6.63 10.05
CA CYS A 322 -1.68 5.50 9.41
C CYS A 322 -0.94 4.22 9.79
N ILE A 323 -1.65 3.32 10.49
CA ILE A 323 -1.09 2.07 11.01
C ILE A 323 -0.64 1.19 9.84
N SER A 324 0.62 0.75 9.89
CA SER A 324 1.23 -0.06 8.83
C SER A 324 0.53 -1.41 8.65
N HIS A 325 0.53 -1.88 7.40
CA HIS A 325 0.15 -3.23 6.97
C HIS A 325 -1.19 -3.68 7.53
N HIS A 326 -2.17 -2.78 7.42
CA HIS A 326 -3.54 -2.97 7.89
C HIS A 326 -3.64 -3.44 9.35
N GLY A 327 -2.67 -3.08 10.19
CA GLY A 327 -2.64 -3.52 11.59
C GLY A 327 -2.27 -5.00 11.78
N SER A 328 -1.55 -5.60 10.83
CA SER A 328 -0.81 -6.84 11.03
C SER A 328 0.26 -6.67 12.12
N ILE A 329 0.58 -7.75 12.83
CA ILE A 329 1.65 -7.75 13.83
C ILE A 329 3.03 -7.48 13.20
N THR A 330 3.25 -7.93 11.97
CA THR A 330 4.49 -7.71 11.21
C THR A 330 4.71 -6.24 10.86
N GLY A 331 3.63 -5.46 10.71
CA GLY A 331 3.71 -4.01 10.51
C GLY A 331 3.97 -3.21 11.79
N HIS A 332 3.94 -3.87 12.96
CA HIS A 332 3.94 -3.20 14.26
C HIS A 332 5.17 -3.49 15.12
N ILE A 333 5.75 -4.69 15.02
CA ILE A 333 6.97 -5.02 15.75
C ILE A 333 8.13 -4.17 15.21
N ARG A 334 8.83 -3.50 16.12
CA ARG A 334 10.05 -2.73 15.84
C ARG A 334 10.93 -2.77 17.08
N SER A 335 12.03 -3.51 17.01
CA SER A 335 12.90 -3.76 18.16
C SER A 335 14.31 -3.18 18.02
N ASN A 336 14.79 -2.96 16.79
CA ASN A 336 16.11 -2.38 16.57
C ASN A 336 16.08 -0.85 16.75
N CYS A 337 16.49 -0.42 17.94
CA CYS A 337 16.59 0.98 18.35
C CYS A 337 18.06 1.43 18.37
N MET A 338 18.42 2.44 17.56
CA MET A 338 19.76 3.06 17.53
C MET A 338 20.01 4.19 18.56
N PRO A 339 19.01 4.86 19.18
CA PRO A 339 19.31 5.77 20.29
C PRO A 339 19.57 5.03 21.61
N ALA A 340 20.75 5.27 22.20
CA ALA A 340 21.07 4.77 23.52
C ALA A 340 20.00 5.20 24.55
N ASN A 341 19.49 4.26 25.34
CA ASN A 341 18.53 4.42 26.45
C ASN A 341 17.02 4.48 26.12
N CYS A 342 16.56 4.03 24.94
CA CYS A 342 15.13 3.85 24.67
C CYS A 342 14.83 2.40 24.27
N CYS A 343 13.98 1.72 25.04
CA CYS A 343 13.47 0.40 24.66
C CYS A 343 12.25 0.59 23.77
N ILE A 344 12.42 0.40 22.46
CA ILE A 344 11.33 0.33 21.49
C ILE A 344 11.13 -1.16 21.20
N THR A 345 9.90 -1.63 21.36
CA THR A 345 9.49 -3.01 21.03
C THR A 345 8.42 -3.03 19.94
N THR A 346 7.67 -1.94 19.83
CA THR A 346 6.61 -1.76 18.85
C THR A 346 6.55 -0.33 18.35
N LEU A 347 5.82 -0.09 17.27
CA LEU A 347 5.58 1.27 16.78
C LEU A 347 4.72 2.11 17.71
N ALA A 348 3.95 1.52 18.62
CA ALA A 348 3.23 2.30 19.63
C ALA A 348 4.21 3.06 20.53
N ASP A 349 5.36 2.47 20.86
CA ASP A 349 6.42 3.14 21.63
C ASP A 349 7.00 4.36 20.88
N CYS A 350 6.87 4.40 19.56
CA CYS A 350 7.27 5.52 18.70
C CYS A 350 6.15 6.55 18.49
N ALA A 351 4.89 6.18 18.74
CA ALA A 351 3.72 6.94 18.33
C ALA A 351 3.12 7.79 19.45
N ASP A 352 3.80 7.93 20.60
CA ASP A 352 3.31 8.69 21.76
C ASP A 352 2.90 10.14 21.44
N SER A 353 3.55 10.75 20.44
CA SER A 353 3.24 12.12 20.00
C SER A 353 2.04 12.22 19.04
N THR A 354 1.54 11.08 18.53
CA THR A 354 0.42 11.06 17.58
C THR A 354 -0.89 11.27 18.34
N ARG A 355 -1.73 12.15 17.82
CA ARG A 355 -3.04 12.46 18.38
C ARG A 355 -4.07 11.38 18.05
N LEU A 356 -4.01 10.86 16.83
CA LEU A 356 -4.95 9.90 16.28
C LEU A 356 -4.22 8.93 15.34
N GLN A 357 -4.64 7.67 15.37
CA GLN A 357 -4.20 6.63 14.45
C GLN A 357 -5.35 6.24 13.51
N VAL A 358 -5.08 6.16 12.22
CA VAL A 358 -6.03 5.68 11.22
C VAL A 358 -5.66 4.26 10.85
N LEU A 359 -6.61 3.33 10.99
CA LEU A 359 -6.45 1.94 10.59
C LEU A 359 -7.27 1.69 9.32
N MET A 360 -6.56 1.51 8.21
CA MET A 360 -7.15 1.22 6.91
C MET A 360 -7.19 -0.29 6.65
N GLY A 361 -8.27 -0.74 6.04
CA GLY A 361 -8.55 -2.16 5.85
C GLY A 361 -9.85 -2.58 6.52
N ARG A 362 -9.98 -3.89 6.73
CA ARG A 362 -11.06 -4.51 7.50
C ARG A 362 -10.52 -5.69 8.31
N ASP A 363 -11.15 -5.96 9.44
CA ASP A 363 -10.84 -7.14 10.25
C ASP A 363 -11.07 -8.42 9.43
N GLY A 364 -10.17 -9.38 9.57
CA GLY A 364 -10.26 -10.67 8.90
C GLY A 364 -10.18 -10.62 7.37
N ALA A 365 -9.61 -9.57 6.77
CA ALA A 365 -9.24 -9.58 5.34
C ALA A 365 -8.38 -10.80 5.01
N TYR A 366 -7.38 -11.05 5.84
CA TYR A 366 -6.79 -12.37 6.03
C TYR A 366 -6.46 -12.62 7.50
N LYS A 367 -6.10 -13.86 7.84
CA LYS A 367 -5.84 -14.24 9.23
C LYS A 367 -4.70 -13.38 9.79
N GLY A 368 -4.91 -12.80 10.97
CA GLY A 368 -3.93 -11.94 11.64
C GLY A 368 -4.05 -10.44 11.32
N VAL A 369 -4.86 -10.06 10.32
CA VAL A 369 -5.18 -8.65 10.05
C VAL A 369 -6.28 -8.19 10.98
N TYR A 370 -5.95 -7.05 11.57
CA TYR A 370 -6.38 -6.50 12.85
C TYR A 370 -5.87 -7.38 14.00
N SER A 371 -4.55 -7.37 14.16
CA SER A 371 -3.89 -8.01 15.30
C SER A 371 -4.37 -7.43 16.62
N ARG A 372 -4.74 -8.30 17.55
CA ARG A 372 -5.17 -7.91 18.91
C ARG A 372 -4.10 -7.09 19.64
N LYS A 373 -2.82 -7.39 19.41
CA LYS A 373 -1.71 -6.64 20.02
C LYS A 373 -1.65 -5.22 19.46
N VAL A 374 -1.80 -5.05 18.15
CA VAL A 374 -1.82 -3.73 17.51
C VAL A 374 -2.98 -2.89 18.05
N LEU A 375 -4.18 -3.47 18.09
CA LEU A 375 -5.36 -2.79 18.63
C LEU A 375 -5.24 -2.47 20.14
N GLY A 376 -4.50 -3.29 20.89
CA GLY A 376 -4.27 -3.07 22.32
C GLY A 376 -3.18 -2.04 22.63
N ASP A 377 -2.19 -1.89 21.75
CA ASP A 377 -1.06 -0.99 21.97
C ASP A 377 -1.38 0.47 21.58
N PHE A 378 -2.21 0.69 20.56
CA PHE A 378 -2.67 2.04 20.17
C PHE A 378 -3.97 2.44 20.90
N LYS A 379 -4.08 3.71 21.29
CA LYS A 379 -5.18 4.20 22.15
C LYS A 379 -6.30 4.92 21.39
N ASN A 380 -5.99 5.58 20.27
CA ASN A 380 -6.90 6.47 19.56
C ASN A 380 -7.02 6.03 18.10
N ILE A 381 -7.59 4.83 17.88
CA ILE A 381 -7.72 4.25 16.54
C ILE A 381 -9.09 4.60 15.96
N GLU A 382 -9.09 5.11 14.73
CA GLU A 382 -10.28 5.25 13.89
C GLU A 382 -10.14 4.29 12.70
N LYS A 383 -11.10 3.38 12.53
CA LYS A 383 -11.00 2.30 11.54
C LYS A 383 -11.89 2.61 10.34
N THR A 384 -11.37 2.43 9.13
CA THR A 384 -12.16 2.69 7.91
C THR A 384 -13.35 1.76 7.80
N GLU A 385 -13.24 0.50 8.24
CA GLU A 385 -14.35 -0.46 8.19
C GLU A 385 -15.57 -0.06 9.05
N GLU A 386 -15.39 0.80 10.06
CA GLU A 386 -16.47 1.29 10.91
C GLU A 386 -17.27 2.44 10.25
N ALA A 387 -16.75 3.00 9.15
CA ALA A 387 -17.47 3.95 8.32
C ALA A 387 -18.28 3.23 7.24
N GLN A 388 -19.48 3.74 6.94
CA GLN A 388 -20.28 3.18 5.86
C GLN A 388 -19.59 3.41 4.51
N LYS A 389 -18.95 4.56 4.33
CA LYS A 389 -18.26 4.95 3.09
C LYS A 389 -16.85 5.45 3.35
N TYR A 390 -16.67 6.42 4.24
CA TYR A 390 -15.35 6.99 4.53
C TYR A 390 -15.33 7.76 5.84
N LEU A 391 -14.14 7.85 6.44
CA LEU A 391 -13.84 8.77 7.52
C LEU A 391 -13.36 10.10 6.93
N SER A 392 -13.78 11.22 7.52
CA SER A 392 -13.21 12.54 7.23
C SER A 392 -12.57 13.12 8.49
N LEU A 393 -11.37 13.67 8.36
CA LEU A 393 -10.58 14.25 9.44
C LEU A 393 -10.21 15.70 9.10
N ASP A 394 -10.62 16.62 9.95
CA ASP A 394 -10.18 18.02 9.90
C ASP A 394 -8.86 18.15 10.67
N TRP A 395 -7.77 18.54 10.00
CA TRP A 395 -6.43 18.49 10.61
C TRP A 395 -6.24 19.54 11.70
N LYS A 396 -6.93 20.68 11.62
CA LYS A 396 -6.83 21.77 12.60
C LYS A 396 -7.51 21.40 13.91
N THR A 397 -8.71 20.85 13.82
CA THR A 397 -9.52 20.50 14.99
C THR A 397 -9.26 19.08 15.47
N GLY A 398 -8.68 18.22 14.63
CA GLY A 398 -8.54 16.77 14.82
C GLY A 398 -9.88 16.04 14.97
N LYS A 399 -10.96 16.62 14.45
CA LYS A 399 -12.30 16.04 14.54
C LYS A 399 -12.50 15.05 13.39
N VAL A 400 -12.89 13.83 13.74
CA VAL A 400 -13.30 12.79 12.79
C VAL A 400 -14.81 12.79 12.61
N ARG A 401 -15.27 12.55 11.39
CA ARG A 401 -16.68 12.25 11.08
C ARG A 401 -16.73 11.01 10.19
N SER A 402 -17.55 10.05 10.59
CA SER A 402 -17.88 8.88 9.80
C SER A 402 -19.08 9.20 8.89
N VAL A 403 -18.93 8.87 7.61
CA VAL A 403 -19.95 8.96 6.55
C VAL A 403 -20.10 7.58 5.94
#